data_AF-A0A512U8F8-F1
#
_entry.id   AF-A0A512U8F8-F1
#
_cell.length_a   1.000
_cell.length_b   1.000
_cell.length_c   1.000
_cell.angle_alpha   90.00
_cell.angle_beta   90.00
_cell.angle_gamma   90.00
#
_symmetry.space_group_name_H-M   'P 1'
#
loop_
_entity.id
_entity.type
_entity.pdbx_description
1 polymer ?
#
loop_
_entity_poly.entity_id
_entity_poly.type
_entity_poly.pdbx_seq_one_letter_code
_entity_poly.pdbx_strand_id
1 'polypeptide(L)'
;MTTAGGIARYDRSVLYKYLNPNLVSIISKGKDTLSLSLVDGITGAVIHTQQHSGETIDIDSICIIQNDNWVVYSMYVTSPVSEQRIVVIDLFQESKDVSGAPKTSFKTANVTASTNSFIYPEKILSLASTDTKFGITVKSIIALTESGSLVEIPKYLLNSRRVDGRKMTTNDQMDDFGMLPYEPVIHHNTFKILNHKNKLHISKNNNKILLSPTDLESTSVVCFVNEFNEFCTVVQPSSSYDLLKSEFDKPKLILTIVALLAAYIITKPFVDSKKLNSKWVD
;
A
#
# COMPACT_ATOMS: atom_id res chain seq x y z
N MET A 1 6.42 11.13 -3.37
CA MET A 1 7.00 11.77 -2.16
C MET A 1 6.68 10.88 -0.97
N THR A 2 7.69 10.50 -0.18
CA THR A 2 7.50 9.70 1.05
C THR A 2 7.38 10.62 2.25
N THR A 3 6.39 10.38 3.10
CA THR A 3 6.10 11.20 4.30
C THR A 3 6.93 10.79 5.52
N ALA A 4 7.18 9.49 5.70
CA ALA A 4 7.90 8.94 6.84
C ALA A 4 9.21 8.26 6.42
N GLY A 5 10.32 8.66 7.06
CA GLY A 5 11.66 8.07 6.82
C GLY A 5 11.88 6.69 7.46
N GLY A 6 10.90 6.18 8.21
CA GLY A 6 11.00 4.90 8.91
C GLY A 6 9.64 4.38 9.36
N ILE A 7 9.62 3.13 9.79
CA ILE A 7 8.46 2.40 10.31
C ILE A 7 8.62 2.28 11.83
N ALA A 8 7.62 2.67 12.60
CA ALA A 8 7.62 2.49 14.04
C ALA A 8 7.37 1.02 14.40
N ARG A 9 8.19 0.47 15.29
CA ARG A 9 8.13 -0.92 15.74
C ARG A 9 7.46 -1.07 17.10
N TYR A 10 7.12 -2.30 17.48
CA TYR A 10 6.42 -2.57 18.74
C TYR A 10 7.23 -2.13 19.97
N ASP A 11 8.55 -2.21 19.89
CA ASP A 11 9.51 -1.85 20.95
C ASP A 11 9.84 -0.36 20.98
N ARG A 12 9.10 0.46 20.21
CA ARG A 12 9.32 1.91 20.02
C ARG A 12 10.62 2.25 19.30
N SER A 13 11.33 1.26 18.76
CA SER A 13 12.41 1.51 17.81
C SER A 13 11.83 1.91 16.45
N VAL A 14 12.70 2.41 15.58
CA VAL A 14 12.33 2.81 14.22
C VAL A 14 13.15 1.97 13.26
N LEU A 15 12.45 1.27 12.36
CA LEU A 15 13.07 0.62 11.21
C LEU A 15 13.19 1.65 10.09
N TYR A 16 14.41 2.11 9.82
CA TYR A 16 14.64 3.15 8.82
C TYR A 16 14.52 2.59 7.41
N LYS A 17 13.75 3.30 6.59
CA LYS A 17 13.56 2.98 5.19
C LYS A 17 14.77 3.46 4.41
N TYR A 18 15.24 2.66 3.46
CA TYR A 18 16.23 3.13 2.50
C TYR A 18 15.53 3.92 1.38
N LEU A 19 15.75 5.23 1.35
CA LEU A 19 15.05 6.16 0.47
C LEU A 19 16.02 6.87 -0.47
N ASN A 20 16.35 6.23 -1.59
CA ASN A 20 17.22 6.78 -2.62
C ASN A 20 16.40 7.25 -3.86
N PRO A 21 16.32 8.56 -4.14
CA PRO A 21 15.59 9.08 -5.30
C PRO A 21 16.23 8.69 -6.64
N ASN A 22 17.50 8.28 -6.63
CA ASN A 22 18.26 7.88 -7.82
C ASN A 22 18.32 6.36 -7.99
N LEU A 23 17.53 5.60 -7.22
CA LEU A 23 17.48 4.14 -7.36
C LEU A 23 16.80 3.77 -8.67
N VAL A 24 17.41 2.87 -9.43
CA VAL A 24 16.87 2.34 -10.68
C VAL A 24 16.72 0.83 -10.55
N SER A 25 15.53 0.32 -10.84
CA SER A 25 15.27 -1.11 -10.95
C SER A 25 15.47 -1.59 -12.39
N ILE A 26 16.28 -2.62 -12.58
CA ILE A 26 16.60 -3.18 -13.89
C ILE A 26 16.30 -4.68 -13.88
N ILE A 27 15.51 -5.13 -14.86
CA ILE A 27 15.28 -6.55 -15.11
C ILE A 27 16.15 -6.96 -16.30
N SER A 28 16.94 -8.02 -16.11
CA SER A 28 17.82 -8.57 -17.14
C SER A 28 17.58 -10.07 -17.29
N LYS A 29 17.54 -10.53 -18.55
CA LYS A 29 17.38 -11.95 -18.89
C LYS A 29 18.72 -12.49 -19.40
N GLY A 30 19.30 -13.42 -18.65
CA GLY A 30 20.38 -14.30 -19.09
C GLY A 30 19.86 -15.52 -19.86
N LYS A 31 20.72 -16.51 -20.10
CA LYS A 31 20.31 -17.75 -20.80
C LYS A 31 19.21 -18.51 -20.05
N ASP A 32 19.44 -18.77 -18.76
CA ASP A 32 18.53 -19.54 -17.90
C ASP A 32 18.21 -18.81 -16.58
N THR A 33 18.52 -17.52 -16.52
CA THR A 33 18.37 -16.71 -15.30
C THR A 33 17.68 -15.39 -15.61
N LEU A 34 16.71 -15.03 -14.79
CA LEU A 34 16.13 -13.69 -14.75
C LEU A 34 16.64 -12.99 -13.50
N SER A 35 17.30 -11.85 -13.67
CA SER A 35 17.86 -11.09 -12.54
C SER A 35 17.23 -9.71 -12.48
N LEU A 36 16.67 -9.37 -11.32
CA LEU A 36 16.32 -8.00 -10.96
C LEU A 36 17.48 -7.40 -10.18
N SER A 37 18.07 -6.33 -10.68
CA SER A 37 19.12 -5.57 -9.99
C SER A 37 18.63 -4.16 -9.66
N LEU A 38 18.86 -3.76 -8.42
CA LEU A 38 18.61 -2.42 -7.93
C LEU A 38 19.96 -1.67 -7.93
N VAL A 39 20.06 -0.62 -8.72
CA VAL A 39 21.31 0.10 -8.99
C VAL A 39 21.14 1.56 -8.62
N ASP A 40 22.14 2.15 -7.95
CA ASP A 40 22.19 3.60 -7.78
C ASP A 40 22.57 4.27 -9.11
N GLY A 41 21.68 5.09 -9.66
CA GLY A 41 21.86 5.75 -10.95
C GLY A 41 22.98 6.79 -10.99
N ILE A 42 23.49 7.25 -9.83
CA ILE A 42 24.62 8.18 -9.76
C ILE A 42 25.95 7.43 -9.67
N THR A 43 26.07 6.48 -8.74
CA THR A 43 27.35 5.80 -8.47
C THR A 43 27.55 4.54 -9.30
N GLY A 44 26.48 3.98 -9.86
CA GLY A 44 26.49 2.67 -10.53
C GLY A 44 26.60 1.49 -9.57
N ALA A 45 26.55 1.72 -8.25
CA ALA A 45 26.63 0.66 -7.27
C ALA A 45 25.38 -0.23 -7.31
N VAL A 46 25.58 -1.55 -7.34
CA VAL A 46 24.49 -2.53 -7.23
C VAL A 46 24.14 -2.69 -5.75
N ILE A 47 22.94 -2.25 -5.38
CA ILE A 47 22.44 -2.29 -3.99
C ILE A 47 21.92 -3.67 -3.64
N HIS A 48 21.15 -4.28 -4.53
CA HIS A 48 20.58 -5.61 -4.33
C HIS A 48 20.35 -6.30 -5.68
N THR A 49 20.54 -7.62 -5.72
CA THR A 49 20.20 -8.43 -6.90
C THR A 49 19.37 -9.63 -6.46
N GLN A 50 18.21 -9.81 -7.07
CA GLN A 50 17.34 -10.96 -6.90
C GLN A 50 17.38 -11.79 -8.19
N GLN A 51 17.75 -13.06 -8.08
CA GLN A 51 17.86 -13.98 -9.23
C GLN A 51 16.78 -15.06 -9.17
N HIS A 52 16.22 -15.38 -10.33
CA HIS A 52 15.36 -16.53 -10.58
C HIS A 52 16.04 -17.44 -11.59
N SER A 53 16.37 -18.66 -11.18
CA SER A 53 17.14 -19.62 -11.96
C SER A 53 16.36 -20.91 -12.10
N GLY A 54 16.43 -21.55 -13.26
CA GLY A 54 15.77 -22.84 -13.49
C GLY A 54 14.25 -22.75 -13.71
N GLU A 55 13.73 -21.55 -13.99
CA GLU A 55 12.32 -21.30 -14.27
C GLU A 55 12.17 -20.71 -15.68
N THR A 56 11.13 -21.14 -16.40
CA THR A 56 10.78 -20.53 -17.69
C THR A 56 9.75 -19.44 -17.46
N ILE A 57 10.13 -18.19 -17.74
CA ILE A 57 9.31 -17.00 -17.47
C ILE A 57 8.88 -16.37 -18.79
N ASP A 58 7.61 -16.00 -18.87
CA ASP A 58 7.06 -15.20 -19.97
C ASP A 58 7.51 -13.74 -19.81
N ILE A 59 8.38 -13.28 -20.71
CA ILE A 59 8.99 -11.94 -20.63
C ILE A 59 7.93 -10.85 -20.80
N ASP A 60 6.94 -11.08 -21.67
CA ASP A 60 5.93 -10.07 -22.01
C ASP A 60 4.96 -9.83 -20.85
N SER A 61 4.94 -10.73 -19.86
CA SER A 61 4.14 -10.62 -18.64
C SER A 61 4.82 -9.82 -17.51
N ILE A 62 6.10 -9.50 -17.66
CA ILE A 62 6.88 -8.91 -16.57
C ILE A 62 6.45 -7.46 -16.37
N CYS A 63 5.90 -7.16 -15.20
CA CYS A 63 5.57 -5.81 -14.79
C CYS A 63 6.38 -5.43 -13.56
N ILE A 64 6.89 -4.20 -13.52
CA ILE A 64 7.65 -3.70 -12.38
C ILE A 64 7.11 -2.35 -11.94
N ILE A 65 7.01 -2.19 -10.62
CA ILE A 65 6.68 -0.93 -9.98
C ILE A 65 7.69 -0.68 -8.85
N GLN A 66 8.18 0.55 -8.79
CA GLN A 66 9.06 1.02 -7.74
C GLN A 66 8.42 2.26 -7.12
N ASN A 67 8.23 2.25 -5.81
CA ASN A 67 7.73 3.41 -5.07
C ASN A 67 8.27 3.37 -3.64
N ASP A 68 8.40 4.53 -3.01
CA ASP A 68 8.92 4.67 -1.66
C ASP A 68 10.26 3.90 -1.44
N ASN A 69 10.30 2.92 -0.53
CA ASN A 69 11.46 2.08 -0.23
C ASN A 69 11.33 0.66 -0.77
N TRP A 70 10.39 0.42 -1.68
CA TRP A 70 10.04 -0.93 -2.09
C TRP A 70 9.91 -1.07 -3.61
N VAL A 71 10.13 -2.29 -4.06
CA VAL A 71 9.97 -2.70 -5.45
C VAL A 71 9.07 -3.91 -5.47
N VAL A 72 8.03 -3.86 -6.28
CA VAL A 72 7.17 -5.01 -6.55
C VAL A 72 7.23 -5.30 -8.03
N TYR A 73 7.44 -6.55 -8.38
CA TYR A 73 7.35 -6.99 -9.75
C TYR A 73 6.53 -8.27 -9.84
N SER A 74 5.82 -8.41 -10.94
CA SER A 74 5.03 -9.58 -11.24
C SER A 74 5.58 -10.26 -12.48
N MET A 75 5.57 -11.58 -12.49
CA MET A 75 6.01 -12.39 -13.61
C MET A 75 5.19 -13.67 -13.69
N TYR A 76 4.94 -14.12 -14.90
CA TYR A 76 4.25 -15.37 -15.14
C TYR A 76 5.26 -16.49 -15.38
N VAL A 77 5.32 -17.44 -14.45
CA VAL A 77 6.16 -18.64 -14.57
C VAL A 77 5.38 -19.67 -15.37
N THR A 78 5.98 -20.22 -16.41
CA THR A 78 5.38 -21.26 -17.28
C THR A 78 5.84 -22.66 -16.89
N SER A 79 7.06 -22.80 -16.37
CA SER A 79 7.67 -24.06 -15.93
C SER A 79 8.57 -23.80 -14.71
N PRO A 80 8.57 -24.66 -13.67
CA PRO A 80 7.99 -26.01 -13.62
C PRO A 80 6.48 -26.07 -13.38
N VAL A 81 5.90 -25.06 -12.73
CA VAL A 81 4.47 -24.93 -12.49
C VAL A 81 4.01 -23.61 -13.09
N SER A 82 2.88 -23.65 -13.77
CA SER A 82 2.29 -22.45 -14.35
C SER A 82 1.61 -21.62 -13.26
N GLU A 83 2.19 -20.47 -12.93
CA GLU A 83 1.68 -19.59 -11.88
C GLU A 83 2.04 -18.13 -12.12
N GLN A 84 1.16 -17.22 -11.69
CA GLN A 84 1.50 -15.80 -11.60
C GLN A 84 2.18 -15.54 -10.26
N ARG A 85 3.44 -15.11 -10.30
CA ARG A 85 4.19 -14.73 -9.10
C ARG A 85 4.29 -13.22 -8.98
N ILE A 86 4.13 -12.72 -7.76
CA ILE A 86 4.40 -11.34 -7.37
C ILE A 86 5.53 -11.39 -6.35
N VAL A 87 6.63 -10.70 -6.59
CA VAL A 87 7.74 -10.62 -5.66
C VAL A 87 7.86 -9.19 -5.15
N VAL A 88 7.99 -9.07 -3.84
CA VAL A 88 8.21 -7.81 -3.14
C VAL A 88 9.62 -7.76 -2.57
N ILE A 89 10.25 -6.60 -2.71
CA ILE A 89 11.53 -6.27 -2.12
C ILE A 89 11.33 -4.98 -1.33
N ASP A 90 11.47 -5.04 -0.01
CA ASP A 90 11.45 -3.87 0.87
C ASP A 90 12.90 -3.57 1.31
N LEU A 91 13.33 -2.31 1.13
CA LEU A 91 14.70 -1.85 1.43
C LEU A 91 14.74 -1.05 2.73
N PHE A 92 15.68 -1.43 3.59
CA PHE A 92 15.91 -0.81 4.89
C PHE A 92 17.37 -0.42 5.05
N GLN A 93 17.64 0.42 6.05
CA GLN A 93 19.00 0.81 6.41
C GLN A 93 19.16 0.86 7.93
N GLU A 94 20.38 0.67 8.39
CA GLU A 94 20.70 0.72 9.83
C GLU A 94 20.86 2.15 10.36
N SER A 95 21.25 3.10 9.49
CA SER A 95 21.50 4.48 9.88
C SER A 95 20.20 5.27 10.09
N LYS A 96 20.21 6.13 11.12
CA LYS A 96 19.18 7.15 11.33
C LYS A 96 19.33 8.27 10.30
N ASP A 97 19.04 8.02 9.02
CA ASP A 97 18.83 9.13 8.09
C ASP A 97 17.41 9.64 8.28
N VAL A 98 17.31 10.72 9.03
CA VAL A 98 16.07 11.43 9.28
C VAL A 98 15.60 12.08 7.98
N SER A 99 14.29 12.04 7.72
CA SER A 99 13.66 12.79 6.64
C SER A 99 14.08 14.27 6.74
N GLY A 100 14.77 14.79 5.72
CA GLY A 100 15.24 16.18 5.67
C GLY A 100 16.77 16.39 5.79
N ALA A 101 17.55 15.35 6.13
CA ALA A 101 19.01 15.41 6.04
C ALA A 101 19.48 15.43 4.56
N PRO A 102 20.60 16.09 4.23
CA PRO A 102 21.14 16.09 2.87
C PRO A 102 21.51 14.66 2.46
N LYS A 103 20.76 14.09 1.52
CA LYS A 103 20.98 12.74 1.00
C LYS A 103 22.09 12.78 -0.04
N THR A 104 23.19 12.07 0.20
CA THR A 104 24.29 11.95 -0.76
C THR A 104 24.45 10.48 -1.16
N SER A 105 24.31 10.17 -2.45
CA SER A 105 24.58 8.83 -3.00
C SER A 105 26.03 8.35 -2.78
N PHE A 106 26.95 9.25 -2.48
CA PHE A 106 28.37 8.93 -2.23
C PHE A 106 28.66 8.41 -0.82
N LYS A 107 27.69 8.48 0.10
CA LYS A 107 27.82 7.86 1.42
C LYS A 107 27.18 6.48 1.35
N THR A 108 28.01 5.44 1.42
CA THR A 108 27.54 4.05 1.47
C THR A 108 26.73 3.84 2.74
N ALA A 109 25.41 3.74 2.60
CA ALA A 109 24.53 3.25 3.65
C ALA A 109 24.57 1.72 3.64
N ASN A 110 24.60 1.09 4.82
CA ASN A 110 24.38 -0.35 4.94
C ASN A 110 22.91 -0.62 4.62
N VAL A 111 22.63 -1.08 3.40
CA VAL A 111 21.27 -1.39 2.94
C VAL A 111 20.98 -2.86 3.19
N THR A 112 19.83 -3.14 3.79
CA THR A 112 19.28 -4.48 3.97
C THR A 112 18.04 -4.63 3.11
N ALA A 113 18.04 -5.61 2.22
CA ALA A 113 16.87 -5.95 1.42
C ALA A 113 16.14 -7.15 2.05
N SER A 114 14.84 -7.01 2.24
CA SER A 114 13.96 -8.10 2.66
C SER A 114 13.04 -8.46 1.50
N THR A 115 12.96 -9.73 1.16
CA THR A 115 12.29 -10.23 -0.05
C THR A 115 11.28 -11.31 0.31
N ASN A 116 10.06 -11.23 -0.24
CA ASN A 116 9.10 -12.35 -0.23
C ASN A 116 8.41 -12.46 -1.60
N SER A 117 7.86 -13.65 -1.86
CA SER A 117 7.06 -13.95 -3.05
C SER A 117 5.63 -14.29 -2.68
N PHE A 118 4.70 -14.02 -3.58
CA PHE A 118 3.30 -14.38 -3.47
C PHE A 118 2.82 -14.95 -4.81
N ILE A 119 1.82 -15.81 -4.75
CA ILE A 119 1.14 -16.40 -5.89
C ILE A 119 -0.20 -15.70 -6.06
N TYR A 120 -0.48 -15.27 -7.28
CA TYR A 120 -1.76 -14.68 -7.66
C TYR A 120 -2.49 -15.66 -8.61
N PRO A 121 -3.82 -15.81 -8.50
CA PRO A 121 -4.55 -16.84 -9.24
C PRO A 121 -4.69 -16.57 -10.75
N GLU A 122 -4.48 -15.32 -11.18
CA GLU A 122 -4.69 -14.91 -12.58
C GLU A 122 -3.44 -14.24 -13.15
N LYS A 123 -3.24 -14.27 -14.47
CA LYS A 123 -2.12 -13.56 -15.10
C LYS A 123 -2.29 -12.05 -14.98
N ILE A 124 -1.22 -11.36 -14.60
CA ILE A 124 -1.18 -9.89 -14.49
C ILE A 124 -0.53 -9.32 -15.75
N LEU A 125 -1.21 -8.36 -16.37
CA LEU A 125 -0.78 -7.72 -17.62
C LEU A 125 -0.17 -6.34 -17.41
N SER A 126 -0.53 -5.65 -16.33
CA SER A 126 -0.01 -4.32 -16.00
C SER A 126 -0.14 -4.06 -14.50
N LEU A 127 0.82 -3.33 -13.94
CA LEU A 127 0.85 -2.91 -12.54
C LEU A 127 1.05 -1.40 -12.46
N ALA A 128 0.40 -0.77 -11.48
CA ALA A 128 0.66 0.62 -11.13
C ALA A 128 0.47 0.83 -9.62
N SER A 129 1.19 1.79 -9.03
CA SER A 129 1.11 2.10 -7.59
C SER A 129 0.35 3.40 -7.36
N THR A 130 -0.64 3.38 -6.45
CA THR A 130 -1.45 4.56 -6.14
C THR A 130 -0.61 5.67 -5.51
N ASP A 131 -0.78 6.90 -6.01
CA ASP A 131 -0.16 8.08 -5.43
C ASP A 131 -1.19 9.13 -4.99
N THR A 132 -0.89 9.78 -3.86
CA THR A 132 -1.68 10.82 -3.23
C THR A 132 -0.81 12.05 -3.01
N LYS A 133 -1.44 13.20 -2.76
CA LYS A 133 -0.81 14.52 -2.75
C LYS A 133 0.39 14.59 -1.80
N PHE A 134 0.22 14.07 -0.58
CA PHE A 134 1.25 14.04 0.43
C PHE A 134 1.91 12.68 0.56
N GLY A 135 1.23 11.58 0.22
CA GLY A 135 1.75 10.22 0.40
C GLY A 135 1.62 9.72 1.84
N ILE A 136 0.56 10.16 2.54
CA ILE A 136 0.19 9.74 3.90
C ILE A 136 -0.66 8.47 3.83
N THR A 137 -1.62 8.40 2.89
CA THR A 137 -2.48 7.22 2.77
C THR A 137 -1.65 5.97 2.44
N VAL A 138 -2.08 4.82 2.94
CA VAL A 138 -1.42 3.54 2.65
C VAL A 138 -1.43 3.29 1.14
N LYS A 139 -0.30 2.85 0.59
CA LYS A 139 -0.21 2.58 -0.86
C LYS A 139 -0.98 1.31 -1.21
N SER A 140 -1.68 1.34 -2.33
CA SER A 140 -2.23 0.17 -3.01
C SER A 140 -1.55 -0.01 -4.37
N ILE A 141 -1.63 -1.22 -4.88
CA ILE A 141 -1.14 -1.61 -6.19
C ILE A 141 -2.36 -1.98 -7.01
N ILE A 142 -2.50 -1.34 -8.17
CA ILE A 142 -3.56 -1.65 -9.12
C ILE A 142 -2.99 -2.64 -10.12
N ALA A 143 -3.59 -3.82 -10.18
CA ALA A 143 -3.24 -4.87 -11.13
C ALA A 143 -4.33 -5.01 -12.19
N LEU A 144 -3.93 -5.00 -13.46
CA LEU A 144 -4.80 -5.41 -14.56
C LEU A 144 -4.62 -6.90 -14.80
N THR A 145 -5.70 -7.65 -14.71
CA THR A 145 -5.69 -9.09 -14.95
C THR A 145 -6.08 -9.42 -16.40
N GLU A 146 -5.79 -10.65 -16.84
CA GLU A 146 -6.09 -11.14 -18.19
C GLU A 146 -7.59 -11.12 -18.54
N SER A 147 -8.47 -11.29 -17.55
CA SER A 147 -9.92 -11.20 -17.69
C SER A 147 -10.44 -9.77 -17.92
N GLY A 148 -9.58 -8.76 -17.82
CA GLY A 148 -9.98 -7.36 -17.89
C GLY A 148 -10.43 -6.77 -16.55
N SER A 149 -10.09 -7.40 -15.43
CA SER A 149 -10.40 -6.88 -14.11
C SER A 149 -9.26 -5.98 -13.61
N LEU A 150 -9.61 -4.78 -13.14
CA LEU A 150 -8.71 -3.90 -12.41
C LEU A 150 -8.87 -4.18 -10.92
N VAL A 151 -7.85 -4.79 -10.31
CA VAL A 151 -7.89 -5.23 -8.92
C VAL A 151 -6.99 -4.35 -8.07
N GLU A 152 -7.53 -3.87 -6.95
CA GLU A 152 -6.74 -3.17 -5.92
C GLU A 152 -6.14 -4.18 -4.94
N ILE A 153 -4.81 -4.25 -4.89
CA ILE A 153 -4.03 -5.04 -3.93
C ILE A 153 -3.33 -4.09 -2.96
N PRO A 154 -3.75 -4.01 -1.69
CA PRO A 154 -3.08 -3.13 -0.72
C PRO A 154 -1.62 -3.53 -0.49
N LYS A 155 -0.68 -2.57 -0.40
CA LYS A 155 0.75 -2.87 -0.21
C LYS A 155 1.04 -3.58 1.10
N TYR A 156 0.27 -3.34 2.17
CA TYR A 156 0.45 -4.07 3.44
C TYR A 156 0.16 -5.58 3.27
N LEU A 157 -0.61 -5.98 2.24
CA LEU A 157 -0.77 -7.39 1.89
C LEU A 157 0.53 -7.96 1.30
N LEU A 158 1.26 -7.16 0.52
CA LEU A 158 2.55 -7.51 -0.06
C LEU A 158 3.69 -7.00 0.82
N ASN A 159 3.81 -7.55 2.03
CA ASN A 159 4.87 -7.18 2.98
C ASN A 159 5.95 -8.27 3.02
N SER A 160 7.23 -7.91 2.82
CA SER A 160 8.35 -8.86 2.87
C SER A 160 8.68 -9.36 4.27
N ARG A 161 8.21 -8.68 5.31
CA ARG A 161 8.52 -8.99 6.71
C ARG A 161 7.52 -9.95 7.35
N ARG A 162 6.52 -10.43 6.60
CA ARG A 162 5.48 -11.34 7.12
C ARG A 162 6.10 -12.52 7.85
N VAL A 163 5.50 -12.87 9.00
CA VAL A 163 6.00 -13.94 9.86
C VAL A 163 5.69 -15.29 9.21
N ASP A 164 6.74 -16.05 8.91
CA ASP A 164 6.66 -17.41 8.39
C ASP A 164 7.18 -18.43 9.42
N GLY A 165 6.75 -19.69 9.31
CA GLY A 165 7.27 -20.83 10.08
C GLY A 165 6.91 -20.88 11.56
N ARG A 166 6.21 -19.86 12.10
CA ARG A 166 5.71 -19.85 13.48
C ARG A 166 4.39 -19.13 13.61
N LYS A 167 3.69 -19.38 14.72
CA LYS A 167 2.49 -18.62 15.07
C LYS A 167 2.87 -17.15 15.33
N MET A 168 2.07 -16.27 14.75
CA MET A 168 2.20 -14.83 14.93
C MET A 168 1.88 -14.43 16.39
N THR A 169 2.73 -13.60 16.99
CA THR A 169 2.55 -13.06 18.34
C THR A 169 1.92 -11.67 18.28
N THR A 170 1.39 -11.20 19.42
CA THR A 170 0.86 -9.83 19.53
C THR A 170 1.91 -8.76 19.22
N ASN A 171 3.17 -9.01 19.59
CA ASN A 171 4.26 -8.07 19.29
C ASN A 171 4.51 -7.96 17.79
N ASP A 172 4.48 -9.08 17.06
CA ASP A 172 4.62 -9.07 15.61
C ASP A 172 3.49 -8.27 14.95
N GLN A 173 2.26 -8.41 15.46
CA GLN A 173 1.10 -7.69 14.95
C GLN A 173 1.22 -6.17 15.11
N MET A 174 1.92 -5.73 16.14
CA MET A 174 2.15 -4.31 16.43
C MET A 174 3.44 -3.77 15.78
N ASP A 175 4.24 -4.62 15.12
CA ASP A 175 5.54 -4.25 14.55
C ASP A 175 5.44 -3.50 13.22
N ASP A 176 4.27 -3.59 12.55
CA ASP A 176 3.96 -2.88 11.31
C ASP A 176 2.44 -2.74 11.13
N PHE A 177 2.01 -1.82 10.27
CA PHE A 177 0.60 -1.63 9.94
C PHE A 177 0.05 -2.84 9.16
N GLY A 178 -1.05 -3.42 9.64
CA GLY A 178 -1.73 -4.51 8.96
C GLY A 178 -0.86 -5.76 8.81
N MET A 179 0.06 -5.99 9.75
CA MET A 179 0.91 -7.17 9.77
C MET A 179 0.07 -8.45 9.86
N LEU A 180 0.39 -9.42 9.03
CA LEU A 180 -0.30 -10.70 8.91
C LEU A 180 0.74 -11.83 8.85
N PRO A 181 0.36 -13.08 9.19
CA PRO A 181 1.21 -14.22 8.93
C PRO A 181 1.46 -14.33 7.42
N TYR A 182 2.58 -14.95 7.06
CA TYR A 182 2.89 -15.21 5.66
C TYR A 182 1.88 -16.22 5.10
N GLU A 183 1.16 -15.78 4.08
CA GLU A 183 0.26 -16.59 3.28
C GLU A 183 0.69 -16.39 1.82
N PRO A 184 1.23 -17.43 1.15
CA PRO A 184 1.80 -17.27 -0.18
C PRO A 184 0.73 -17.01 -1.24
N VAL A 185 -0.48 -17.55 -1.07
CA VAL A 185 -1.56 -17.41 -2.05
C VAL A 185 -2.41 -16.19 -1.72
N ILE A 186 -2.50 -15.26 -2.66
CA ILE A 186 -3.40 -14.11 -2.57
C ILE A 186 -4.76 -14.51 -3.13
N HIS A 187 -5.78 -14.54 -2.29
CA HIS A 187 -7.14 -14.87 -2.71
C HIS A 187 -7.72 -13.80 -3.64
N HIS A 188 -8.44 -14.26 -4.67
CA HIS A 188 -9.19 -13.38 -5.56
C HIS A 188 -10.37 -12.75 -4.80
N ASN A 189 -10.32 -11.44 -4.57
CA ASN A 189 -11.35 -10.70 -3.86
C ASN A 189 -12.18 -9.84 -4.83
N THR A 190 -13.43 -10.25 -5.05
CA THR A 190 -14.36 -9.56 -5.95
C THR A 190 -14.73 -8.15 -5.47
N PHE A 191 -14.69 -7.89 -4.17
CA PHE A 191 -14.95 -6.55 -3.60
C PHE A 191 -13.83 -5.55 -3.90
N LYS A 192 -12.65 -6.03 -4.32
CA LYS A 192 -11.49 -5.21 -4.69
C LYS A 192 -11.38 -4.98 -6.20
N ILE A 193 -12.37 -5.43 -6.98
CA ILE A 193 -12.45 -5.16 -8.42
C ILE A 193 -13.07 -3.78 -8.65
N LEU A 194 -12.28 -2.88 -9.23
CA LEU A 194 -12.66 -1.50 -9.47
C LEU A 194 -13.71 -1.36 -10.56
N ASN A 195 -13.57 -2.13 -11.65
CA ASN A 195 -14.47 -2.12 -12.80
C ASN A 195 -15.59 -3.15 -12.71
N HIS A 196 -16.06 -3.49 -11.51
CA HIS A 196 -17.09 -4.51 -11.27
C HIS A 196 -18.40 -4.32 -12.09
N LYS A 197 -18.72 -3.10 -12.55
CA LYS A 197 -19.88 -2.81 -13.41
C LYS A 197 -19.57 -2.83 -14.90
N ASN A 198 -18.31 -2.60 -15.28
CA ASN A 198 -17.90 -2.33 -16.65
C ASN A 198 -16.87 -3.37 -17.10
N LYS A 199 -17.25 -4.21 -18.05
CA LYS A 199 -16.33 -5.17 -18.66
C LYS A 199 -15.34 -4.42 -19.56
N LEU A 200 -14.05 -4.58 -19.32
CA LEU A 200 -12.99 -3.95 -20.10
C LEU A 200 -12.42 -4.96 -21.10
N HIS A 201 -12.22 -4.53 -22.34
CA HIS A 201 -11.55 -5.34 -23.36
C HIS A 201 -10.03 -5.17 -23.29
N ILE A 202 -9.27 -6.27 -23.28
CA ILE A 202 -7.81 -6.22 -23.24
C ILE A 202 -7.24 -6.04 -24.65
N SER A 203 -6.31 -5.09 -24.82
CA SER A 203 -5.47 -4.99 -26.03
C SER A 203 -4.18 -5.80 -25.82
N LYS A 204 -3.55 -6.28 -26.89
CA LYS A 204 -2.30 -7.05 -26.77
C LYS A 204 -1.09 -6.17 -26.43
N ASN A 205 -1.07 -4.93 -26.91
CA ASN A 205 0.16 -4.12 -26.92
C ASN A 205 0.08 -2.81 -26.13
N ASN A 206 -1.12 -2.29 -25.81
CA ASN A 206 -1.25 -0.94 -25.29
C ASN A 206 -2.24 -0.83 -24.12
N ASN A 207 -1.95 -1.53 -23.03
CA ASN A 207 -2.72 -1.42 -21.78
C ASN A 207 -1.98 -0.48 -20.82
N LYS A 208 -2.54 0.71 -20.57
CA LYS A 208 -1.93 1.70 -19.67
C LYS A 208 -2.83 1.98 -18.49
N ILE A 209 -2.26 1.91 -17.29
CA ILE A 209 -2.88 2.36 -16.05
C ILE A 209 -2.24 3.70 -15.70
N LEU A 210 -3.05 4.76 -15.73
CA LEU A 210 -2.67 6.10 -15.36
C LEU A 210 -3.22 6.40 -13.97
N LEU A 211 -2.39 7.02 -13.14
CA LEU A 211 -2.73 7.36 -11.76
C LEU A 211 -2.44 8.84 -11.54
N SER A 212 -3.36 9.52 -10.88
CA SER A 212 -3.17 10.92 -10.49
C SER A 212 -3.71 11.16 -9.08
N PRO A 213 -2.94 11.84 -8.21
CA PRO A 213 -3.45 12.26 -6.91
C PRO A 213 -4.60 13.25 -7.09
N THR A 214 -5.53 13.25 -6.14
CA THR A 214 -6.55 14.30 -6.00
C THR A 214 -6.14 15.31 -4.93
N ASP A 215 -6.92 16.37 -4.74
CA ASP A 215 -6.69 17.32 -3.65
C ASP A 215 -6.95 16.74 -2.26
N LEU A 216 -7.81 15.73 -2.19
CA LEU A 216 -8.10 14.95 -1.00
C LEU A 216 -7.02 13.87 -0.86
N GLU A 217 -6.45 13.74 0.34
CA GLU A 217 -5.34 12.83 0.60
C GLU A 217 -5.80 11.37 0.65
N SER A 218 -7.07 11.10 0.96
CA SER A 218 -7.61 9.74 1.00
C SER A 218 -7.93 9.16 -0.39
N THR A 219 -7.92 9.99 -1.45
CA THR A 219 -8.37 9.62 -2.79
C THR A 219 -7.30 9.79 -3.87
N SER A 220 -7.29 8.86 -4.82
CA SER A 220 -6.49 8.92 -6.05
C SER A 220 -7.36 8.52 -7.24
N VAL A 221 -7.17 9.17 -8.39
CA VAL A 221 -7.87 8.81 -9.63
C VAL A 221 -7.06 7.74 -10.36
N VAL A 222 -7.74 6.68 -10.77
CA VAL A 222 -7.21 5.60 -11.59
C VAL A 222 -7.92 5.61 -12.92
N CYS A 223 -7.16 5.73 -14.00
CA CYS A 223 -7.67 5.65 -15.36
C CYS A 223 -6.97 4.51 -16.09
N PHE A 224 -7.76 3.59 -16.63
CA PHE A 224 -7.32 2.59 -17.58
C PHE A 224 -7.63 3.06 -18.99
N VAL A 225 -6.61 3.06 -19.84
CA VAL A 225 -6.72 3.52 -21.23
C VAL A 225 -6.05 2.50 -22.13
N ASN A 226 -6.79 2.08 -23.16
CA ASN A 226 -6.26 1.33 -24.30
C ASN A 226 -7.03 1.71 -25.57
N GLU A 227 -6.83 0.94 -26.64
CA GLU A 227 -7.45 1.18 -27.95
C GLU A 227 -8.98 1.02 -27.94
N PHE A 228 -9.54 0.28 -26.99
CA PHE A 228 -10.95 -0.09 -26.96
C PHE A 228 -11.74 0.56 -25.82
N ASN A 229 -11.06 0.95 -24.74
CA ASN A 229 -11.71 1.40 -23.51
C ASN A 229 -10.97 2.59 -22.90
N GLU A 230 -11.77 3.51 -22.38
CA GLU A 230 -11.36 4.56 -21.47
C GLU A 230 -12.22 4.42 -20.21
N PHE A 231 -11.60 4.03 -19.10
CA PHE A 231 -12.29 3.81 -17.83
C PHE A 231 -11.56 4.53 -16.71
N CYS A 232 -12.24 5.45 -16.02
CA CYS A 232 -11.69 6.15 -14.87
C CYS A 232 -12.56 5.93 -13.64
N THR A 233 -11.92 5.79 -12.48
CA THR A 233 -12.56 5.67 -11.18
C THR A 233 -11.67 6.27 -10.10
N VAL A 234 -12.22 6.42 -8.90
CA VAL A 234 -11.48 6.90 -7.72
C VAL A 234 -11.22 5.73 -6.80
N VAL A 235 -9.98 5.59 -6.33
CA VAL A 235 -9.60 4.61 -5.31
C VAL A 235 -9.33 5.28 -3.97
N GLN A 236 -9.64 4.55 -2.90
CA GLN A 236 -9.48 4.98 -1.51
C GLN A 236 -8.75 3.90 -0.70
N PRO A 237 -7.42 3.79 -0.83
CA PRO A 237 -6.65 2.71 -0.21
C PRO A 237 -6.86 2.53 1.29
N SER A 238 -7.01 3.64 2.02
CA SER A 238 -7.23 3.65 3.48
C SER A 238 -8.67 4.00 3.87
N SER A 239 -9.62 3.83 2.95
CA SER A 239 -10.98 4.40 3.03
C SER A 239 -10.96 5.94 3.12
N SER A 240 -12.12 6.57 2.88
CA SER A 240 -12.23 8.02 3.01
C SER A 240 -12.21 8.46 4.47
N TYR A 241 -11.19 9.21 4.86
CA TYR A 241 -11.03 9.79 6.21
C TYR A 241 -11.04 11.33 6.22
N ASP A 242 -10.98 11.96 5.04
CA ASP A 242 -11.05 13.41 4.85
C ASP A 242 -12.44 13.89 4.39
N LEU A 243 -13.35 12.95 4.08
CA LEU A 243 -14.74 13.24 3.76
C LEU A 243 -15.67 12.58 4.78
N LEU A 244 -16.72 13.30 5.18
CA LEU A 244 -17.81 12.70 5.95
C LEU A 244 -18.57 11.70 5.07
N LYS A 245 -18.87 10.53 5.62
CA LYS A 245 -19.68 9.52 4.92
C LYS A 245 -21.03 10.10 4.52
N SER A 246 -21.50 9.75 3.32
CA SER A 246 -22.84 10.11 2.85
C SER A 246 -23.93 9.55 3.79
N GLU A 247 -23.68 8.38 4.38
CA GLU A 247 -24.57 7.68 5.31
C GLU A 247 -24.54 8.22 6.76
N PHE A 248 -23.88 9.36 7.01
CA PHE A 248 -23.82 9.93 8.35
C PHE A 248 -25.23 10.37 8.83
N ASP A 249 -25.67 9.80 9.95
CA ASP A 249 -27.00 10.02 10.52
C ASP A 249 -27.11 11.38 11.23
N LYS A 250 -27.19 12.44 10.42
CA LYS A 250 -27.38 13.83 10.89
C LYS A 250 -28.62 13.97 11.77
N PRO A 251 -29.78 13.33 11.48
CA PRO A 251 -30.95 13.40 12.36
C PRO A 251 -30.68 12.91 13.78
N LYS A 252 -30.02 11.76 13.95
CA LYS A 252 -29.67 11.26 15.30
C LYS A 252 -28.75 12.22 16.05
N LEU A 253 -27.77 12.81 15.38
CA LEU A 253 -26.88 13.80 16.00
C LEU A 253 -27.66 15.02 16.51
N ILE A 254 -28.57 15.57 15.70
CA ILE A 254 -29.37 16.72 16.11
C ILE A 254 -30.29 16.35 17.27
N LEU A 255 -30.92 15.18 17.22
CA LEU A 255 -31.83 14.71 18.27
C LEU A 255 -31.11 14.56 19.62
N THR A 256 -29.89 14.01 19.64
CA THR A 256 -29.13 13.86 20.89
C THR A 256 -28.69 15.20 21.47
N ILE A 257 -28.28 16.15 20.63
CA ILE A 257 -27.96 17.52 21.08
C ILE A 257 -29.18 18.18 21.73
N VAL A 258 -30.35 18.08 21.10
CA VAL A 258 -31.60 18.65 21.64
C VAL A 258 -32.01 17.95 22.95
N ALA A 259 -31.90 16.62 23.01
CA ALA A 259 -32.22 15.86 24.21
C ALA A 259 -31.31 16.22 25.39
N LEU A 260 -29.99 16.35 25.15
CA LEU A 260 -29.03 16.76 26.17
C LEU A 260 -29.27 18.21 26.62
N LEU A 261 -29.61 19.12 25.70
CA LEU A 261 -29.95 20.49 26.03
C LEU A 261 -31.20 20.57 26.90
N ALA A 262 -32.25 19.81 26.56
CA ALA A 262 -33.47 19.73 27.34
C ALA A 262 -33.20 19.16 28.75
N ALA A 263 -32.42 18.07 28.83
CA ALA A 263 -32.02 17.49 30.11
C ALA A 263 -31.23 18.48 30.97
N TYR A 264 -30.31 19.25 30.38
CA TYR A 264 -29.60 20.32 31.08
C TYR A 264 -30.52 21.42 31.61
N ILE A 265 -31.43 21.93 30.78
CA ILE A 265 -32.37 23.00 31.17
C ILE A 265 -33.28 22.53 32.31
N ILE A 266 -33.76 21.29 32.24
CA ILE A 266 -34.62 20.70 33.27
C ILE A 266 -33.83 20.49 34.57
N THR A 267 -32.61 19.97 34.51
CA THR A 267 -31.84 19.61 35.72
C THR A 267 -31.18 20.80 36.43
N LYS A 268 -30.85 21.87 35.69
CA LYS A 268 -30.23 23.10 36.24
C LYS A 268 -30.93 23.65 37.50
N PRO A 269 -32.24 23.93 37.52
CA PRO A 269 -32.90 24.47 38.71
C PRO A 269 -32.87 23.52 39.91
N PHE A 270 -32.97 22.20 39.69
CA PHE A 270 -32.87 21.22 40.78
C PHE A 270 -31.49 21.23 41.42
N VAL A 271 -30.44 21.33 40.61
CA VAL A 271 -29.06 21.38 41.10
C VAL A 271 -28.80 22.70 41.83
N ASP A 272 -29.23 23.83 41.27
CA ASP A 272 -29.07 25.15 41.91
C ASP A 272 -29.79 25.20 43.27
N SER A 273 -31.01 24.69 43.34
CA SER A 273 -31.76 24.56 44.60
C SER A 273 -31.04 23.64 45.60
N LYS A 274 -30.60 22.46 45.16
CA LYS A 274 -29.88 21.52 46.03
C LYS A 274 -28.57 22.10 46.56
N LYS A 275 -27.83 22.83 45.73
CA LYS A 275 -26.56 23.47 46.09
C LYS A 275 -26.77 24.63 47.06
N LEU A 276 -27.81 25.45 46.84
CA LEU A 276 -28.20 26.49 47.80
C LEU A 276 -28.55 25.86 49.15
N ASN A 277 -29.44 24.87 49.17
CA ASN A 277 -29.83 24.18 50.40
C ASN A 277 -28.64 23.56 51.13
N SER A 278 -27.69 22.94 50.43
CA SER A 278 -26.48 22.37 51.06
C SER A 278 -25.52 23.40 51.66
N LYS A 279 -25.55 24.65 51.18
CA LYS A 279 -24.69 25.73 51.67
C LYS A 279 -25.34 26.57 52.77
N TRP A 280 -26.66 26.55 52.84
CA TRP A 280 -27.48 27.29 53.81
C TRP A 280 -27.85 26.43 55.03
N VAL A 281 -27.26 25.25 55.18
CA VAL A 281 -27.24 24.52 56.46
C VAL A 281 -26.23 25.21 57.37
N ASP A 282 -26.73 26.02 58.31
CA ASP A 282 -26.37 25.89 59.73
C ASP A 282 -27.07 24.64 60.30
#